data_AF-A0A3B4G7W5-F1
#
_entry.id   AF-A0A3B4G7W5-F1
#
_cell.length_a   1.000
_cell.length_b   1.000
_cell.length_c   1.000
_cell.angle_alpha   90.00
_cell.angle_beta   90.00
_cell.angle_gamma   90.00
#
_symmetry.space_group_name_H-M   'P 1'
#
loop_
_entity.id
_entity.type
_entity.pdbx_description
1 polymer ?
#
loop_
_entity_poly.entity_id
_entity_poly.type
_entity_poly.pdbx_seq_one_letter_code
_entity_poly.pdbx_strand_id
1 'polypeptide(L)'
;MLQLLTFLEEKVSLLFKFKLFDSSWLESRQRERAERRTPSPPLRRGDVLEVPRSIFTHFGIYLGDNKVAHLIPDILPVLTSNDKLISSVITNERLILGCIYRCAMVRVDTLEDFAYGASILVNHVDKMMKTPPLPDVAKRAEKLIGAFPYSLLWSNCEHFVTYCRYGAARSRQTEQFCEVLKSIIRDQRTVIVSGLLGIISVVYFGIAPLTTLPTILIPFTLWMAG
;
A
#
# COMPACT_ATOMS: atom_id res chain seq x y z
N MET A 1 16.91 -22.09 26.63
CA MET A 1 16.12 -22.49 25.44
C MET A 1 14.70 -21.94 25.48
N LEU A 2 13.92 -22.16 26.56
CA LEU A 2 12.55 -21.60 26.66
C LEU A 2 12.50 -20.06 26.70
N GLN A 3 13.43 -19.40 27.39
CA GLN A 3 13.43 -17.92 27.52
C GLN A 3 13.77 -17.16 26.22
N LEU A 4 14.53 -17.78 25.32
CA LEU A 4 14.84 -17.20 24.02
C LEU A 4 13.66 -17.37 23.05
N LEU A 5 12.96 -18.51 23.15
CA LEU A 5 11.72 -18.79 22.42
C LEU A 5 10.58 -17.87 22.88
N THR A 6 10.40 -17.64 24.19
CA THR A 6 9.39 -16.69 24.68
C THR A 6 9.73 -15.24 24.32
N PHE A 7 11.03 -14.88 24.25
CA PHE A 7 11.47 -13.56 23.78
C PHE A 7 11.29 -13.39 22.26
N LEU A 8 11.54 -14.44 21.48
CA LEU A 8 11.23 -14.45 20.05
C LEU A 8 9.71 -14.43 19.83
N GLU A 9 8.92 -15.13 20.62
CA GLU A 9 7.46 -15.10 20.56
C GLU A 9 6.91 -13.74 20.98
N GLU A 10 7.47 -13.06 21.99
CA GLU A 10 7.09 -11.68 22.34
C GLU A 10 7.51 -10.66 21.28
N LYS A 11 8.64 -10.88 20.58
CA LYS A 11 9.16 -9.99 19.53
C LYS A 11 8.55 -10.25 18.16
N VAL A 12 8.25 -11.50 17.83
CA VAL A 12 7.40 -11.90 16.71
C VAL A 12 5.97 -11.49 17.00
N SER A 13 5.50 -11.52 18.25
CA SER A 13 4.26 -10.85 18.70
C SER A 13 4.37 -9.33 18.63
N LEU A 14 5.56 -8.72 18.72
CA LEU A 14 5.75 -7.28 18.45
C LEU A 14 5.78 -6.94 16.96
N LEU A 15 6.22 -7.86 16.10
CA LEU A 15 6.11 -7.78 14.64
C LEU A 15 4.68 -8.10 14.16
N PHE A 16 3.97 -9.01 14.84
CA PHE A 16 2.53 -9.29 14.68
C PHE A 16 1.65 -8.26 15.40
N LYS A 17 2.18 -7.51 16.38
CA LYS A 17 1.73 -6.15 16.76
C LYS A 17 2.21 -5.21 15.66
N PHE A 18 1.74 -5.49 14.46
CA PHE A 18 1.49 -4.60 13.35
C PHE A 18 0.59 -3.45 13.82
N LYS A 19 0.93 -2.71 14.88
CA LYS A 19 0.15 -1.59 15.42
C LYS A 19 0.02 -0.42 14.45
N LEU A 20 0.62 -0.51 13.26
CA LEU A 20 0.36 0.36 12.11
C LEU A 20 -0.69 -0.17 11.15
N PHE A 21 -0.72 -1.48 10.93
CA PHE A 21 -1.78 -2.12 10.14
C PHE A 21 -3.04 -2.28 10.96
N ASP A 22 -2.91 -2.71 12.20
CA ASP A 22 -3.98 -2.93 13.15
C ASP A 22 -4.57 -1.59 13.63
N SER A 23 -3.80 -0.49 13.74
CA SER A 23 -4.41 0.83 13.97
C SER A 23 -5.20 1.30 12.75
N SER A 24 -4.63 1.20 11.54
CA SER A 24 -5.33 1.54 10.29
C SER A 24 -6.59 0.69 10.09
N TRP A 25 -6.50 -0.62 10.37
CA TRP A 25 -7.56 -1.62 10.23
C TRP A 25 -8.62 -1.52 11.34
N LEU A 26 -8.23 -1.29 12.59
CA LEU A 26 -9.16 -1.11 13.71
C LEU A 26 -9.86 0.24 13.64
N GLU A 27 -9.15 1.30 13.24
CA GLU A 27 -9.70 2.64 13.04
C GLU A 27 -10.64 2.66 11.81
N SER A 28 -10.33 1.91 10.75
CA SER A 28 -11.25 1.69 9.62
C SER A 28 -12.46 0.83 10.01
N ARG A 29 -12.33 -0.25 10.80
CA ARG A 29 -13.49 -1.04 11.31
C ARG A 29 -14.38 -0.26 12.28
N GLN A 30 -13.79 0.54 13.16
CA GLN A 30 -14.53 1.40 14.09
C GLN A 30 -15.26 2.52 13.35
N ARG A 31 -14.68 3.06 12.27
CA ARG A 31 -15.30 4.08 11.42
C ARG A 31 -16.32 3.52 10.44
N GLU A 32 -16.11 2.31 9.90
CA GLU A 32 -17.14 1.56 9.15
C GLU A 32 -18.42 1.42 9.98
N ARG A 33 -18.27 1.08 11.27
CA ARG A 33 -19.40 0.99 12.21
C ARG A 33 -20.04 2.35 12.51
N ALA A 34 -19.29 3.44 12.43
CA ALA A 34 -19.80 4.80 12.65
C ALA A 34 -20.52 5.35 11.40
N GLU A 35 -19.97 5.13 10.20
CA GLU A 35 -20.51 5.65 8.94
C GLU A 35 -21.67 4.81 8.37
N ARG A 36 -21.76 3.50 8.70
CA ARG A 36 -22.96 2.67 8.43
C ARG A 36 -24.26 3.22 9.03
N ARG A 37 -24.19 4.22 9.91
CA ARG A 37 -25.35 4.86 10.56
C ARG A 37 -25.90 6.07 9.79
N THR A 38 -25.22 6.50 8.73
CA THR A 38 -25.64 7.64 7.89
C THR A 38 -25.70 7.19 6.42
N PRO A 39 -26.80 7.45 5.70
CA PRO A 39 -26.83 7.22 4.25
C PRO A 39 -25.72 8.05 3.59
N SER A 40 -24.77 7.39 2.93
CA SER A 40 -23.74 8.08 2.16
C SER A 40 -24.42 8.92 1.07
N PRO A 41 -24.07 10.22 0.94
CA PRO A 41 -24.63 11.05 -0.11
C PRO A 41 -24.39 10.43 -1.50
N PRO A 42 -25.25 10.72 -2.49
CA PRO A 42 -25.12 10.15 -3.82
C PRO A 42 -23.75 10.50 -4.41
N LEU A 43 -23.09 9.48 -4.97
CA LEU A 43 -21.77 9.62 -5.59
C LEU A 43 -21.82 10.61 -6.75
N ARG A 44 -20.87 11.54 -6.77
CA ARG A 44 -20.72 12.54 -7.82
C ARG A 44 -19.52 12.20 -8.69
N ARG A 45 -19.65 12.44 -9.99
CA ARG A 45 -18.56 12.28 -10.94
C ARG A 45 -17.36 13.14 -10.49
N GLY A 46 -16.21 12.50 -10.31
CA GLY A 46 -14.99 13.10 -9.79
C GLY A 46 -14.74 12.86 -8.29
N ASP A 47 -15.65 12.21 -7.59
CA ASP A 47 -15.43 11.78 -6.20
C ASP A 47 -14.28 10.77 -6.13
N VAL A 48 -13.42 10.94 -5.13
CA VAL A 48 -12.39 9.95 -4.78
C VAL A 48 -13.02 8.92 -3.86
N LEU A 49 -12.84 7.66 -4.24
CA LEU A 49 -13.34 6.50 -3.52
C LEU A 49 -12.18 5.78 -2.86
N GLU A 50 -12.37 5.39 -1.62
CA GLU A 50 -11.38 4.67 -0.83
C GLU A 50 -11.99 3.38 -0.30
N VAL A 51 -11.27 2.28 -0.47
CA VAL A 51 -11.72 0.95 -0.06
C VAL A 51 -10.64 0.30 0.77
N PRO A 52 -10.88 0.05 2.07
CA PRO A 52 -9.91 -0.65 2.90
C PRO A 52 -9.71 -2.07 2.39
N ARG A 53 -8.45 -2.47 2.17
CA ARG A 53 -8.01 -3.84 1.93
C ARG A 53 -7.31 -4.38 3.17
N SER A 54 -6.94 -5.66 3.13
CA SER A 54 -6.27 -6.32 4.26
C SER A 54 -4.99 -5.60 4.69
N ILE A 55 -4.17 -5.18 3.72
CA ILE A 55 -2.83 -4.64 3.96
C ILE A 55 -2.55 -3.29 3.27
N PHE A 56 -3.58 -2.55 2.86
CA PHE A 56 -3.50 -1.15 2.38
C PHE A 56 -4.91 -0.61 2.13
N THR A 57 -5.04 0.68 1.84
CA THR A 57 -6.28 1.26 1.32
C THR A 57 -6.15 1.44 -0.18
N HIS A 58 -7.12 0.92 -0.93
CA HIS A 58 -7.20 1.08 -2.38
C HIS A 58 -7.98 2.33 -2.74
N PHE A 59 -7.54 3.03 -3.78
CA PHE A 59 -8.12 4.31 -4.20
C PHE A 59 -8.59 4.26 -5.65
N GLY A 60 -9.68 4.96 -5.94
CA GLY A 60 -10.24 5.15 -7.27
C GLY A 60 -10.96 6.48 -7.42
N ILE A 61 -11.34 6.83 -8.65
CA ILE A 61 -12.13 8.01 -8.98
C ILE A 61 -13.41 7.58 -9.65
N TYR A 62 -14.54 8.04 -9.12
CA TYR A 62 -15.84 7.78 -9.71
C TYR A 62 -16.01 8.58 -11.01
N LEU A 63 -16.29 7.88 -12.11
CA LEU A 63 -16.47 8.49 -13.43
C LEU A 63 -17.93 8.82 -13.75
N GLY A 64 -18.87 8.40 -12.90
CA GLY A 64 -20.29 8.36 -13.23
C GLY A 64 -20.72 6.98 -13.74
N ASP A 65 -22.03 6.75 -13.84
CA ASP A 65 -22.62 5.56 -14.46
C ASP A 65 -22.05 4.22 -13.96
N ASN A 66 -21.87 4.07 -12.64
CA ASN A 66 -21.33 2.87 -12.01
C ASN A 66 -19.88 2.52 -12.41
N LYS A 67 -19.09 3.48 -12.90
CA LYS A 67 -17.71 3.28 -13.34
C LYS A 67 -16.70 3.95 -12.42
N VAL A 68 -15.59 3.27 -12.18
CA VAL A 68 -14.48 3.75 -11.35
C VAL A 68 -13.16 3.59 -12.11
N ALA A 69 -12.41 4.68 -12.25
CA ALA A 69 -11.03 4.62 -12.70
C ALA A 69 -10.10 4.40 -11.51
N HIS A 70 -9.22 3.41 -11.58
CA HIS A 70 -8.24 3.14 -10.54
C HIS A 70 -6.93 2.60 -11.14
N LEU A 71 -5.83 2.87 -10.46
CA LEU A 71 -4.51 2.36 -10.83
C LEU A 71 -4.27 1.04 -10.11
N ILE A 72 -4.02 -0.03 -10.86
CA ILE A 72 -3.71 -1.36 -10.30
C ILE A 72 -2.37 -1.86 -10.88
N PRO A 73 -1.46 -2.41 -10.04
CA PRO A 73 -0.32 -3.14 -10.57
C PRO A 73 -0.78 -4.37 -11.34
N ASP A 74 -0.48 -4.43 -12.63
CA ASP A 74 -0.90 -5.54 -13.50
C ASP A 74 0.17 -5.76 -14.56
N ILE A 75 0.62 -7.01 -14.65
CA ILE A 75 1.67 -7.42 -15.58
C ILE A 75 1.12 -7.74 -16.97
N LEU A 76 -0.17 -8.07 -17.09
CA LEU A 76 -0.73 -8.54 -18.37
C LEU A 76 -0.61 -7.55 -19.52
N PRO A 77 -0.78 -6.23 -19.36
CA PRO A 77 -0.58 -5.27 -20.44
C PRO A 77 0.82 -5.30 -21.05
N VAL A 78 1.81 -5.83 -20.34
CA VAL A 78 3.18 -6.02 -20.84
C VAL A 78 3.35 -7.36 -21.54
N LEU A 79 2.61 -8.40 -21.12
CA LEU A 79 2.76 -9.76 -21.62
C LEU A 79 1.85 -10.08 -22.81
N THR A 80 0.74 -9.36 -22.97
CA THR A 80 -0.23 -9.62 -24.02
C THR A 80 -0.95 -8.34 -24.47
N SER A 81 -1.40 -8.32 -25.71
CA SER A 81 -2.29 -7.27 -26.26
C SER A 81 -3.75 -7.75 -26.37
N ASN A 82 -4.10 -8.87 -25.71
CA ASN A 82 -5.46 -9.38 -25.73
C ASN A 82 -6.31 -8.70 -24.65
N ASP A 83 -7.17 -7.77 -25.07
CA ASP A 83 -8.04 -7.00 -24.18
C ASP A 83 -8.91 -7.88 -23.27
N LYS A 84 -9.37 -9.05 -23.76
CA LYS A 84 -10.19 -9.96 -22.94
C LYS A 84 -9.41 -10.51 -21.74
N LEU A 85 -8.12 -10.78 -21.92
CA LEU A 85 -7.26 -11.28 -20.84
C LEU A 85 -6.91 -10.13 -19.88
N ILE A 86 -6.62 -8.94 -20.39
CA ILE A 86 -6.32 -7.76 -19.57
C ILE A 86 -7.53 -7.41 -18.69
N SER A 87 -8.73 -7.39 -19.27
CA SER A 87 -9.98 -7.08 -18.56
C SER A 87 -10.44 -8.17 -17.60
N SER A 88 -9.88 -9.38 -17.66
CA SER A 88 -10.24 -10.48 -16.75
C SER A 88 -9.94 -10.17 -15.28
N VAL A 89 -10.56 -10.95 -14.38
CA VAL A 89 -10.40 -10.82 -12.93
C VAL A 89 -8.92 -10.80 -12.54
N ILE A 90 -8.59 -9.86 -11.67
CA ILE A 90 -7.21 -9.61 -11.25
C ILE A 90 -6.89 -10.58 -10.11
N THR A 91 -5.89 -11.43 -10.34
CA THR A 91 -5.39 -12.39 -9.34
C THR A 91 -4.25 -11.79 -8.52
N ASN A 92 -4.01 -12.33 -7.33
CA ASN A 92 -2.88 -11.91 -6.49
C ASN A 92 -1.54 -12.09 -7.21
N GLU A 93 -1.39 -13.13 -8.03
CA GLU A 93 -0.17 -13.35 -8.82
C GLU A 93 0.06 -12.21 -9.84
N ARG A 94 -0.99 -11.77 -10.54
CA ARG A 94 -0.91 -10.62 -11.47
C ARG A 94 -0.50 -9.35 -10.75
N LEU A 95 -1.09 -9.09 -9.57
CA LEU A 95 -0.76 -7.94 -8.74
C LEU A 95 0.71 -7.97 -8.28
N ILE A 96 1.16 -9.11 -7.75
CA ILE A 96 2.53 -9.29 -7.24
C ILE A 96 3.55 -9.14 -8.37
N LEU A 97 3.30 -9.78 -9.52
CA LEU A 97 4.16 -9.63 -10.70
C LEU A 97 4.17 -8.19 -11.20
N GLY A 98 3.01 -7.51 -11.26
CA GLY A 98 2.93 -6.08 -11.59
C GLY A 98 3.80 -5.22 -10.66
N CYS A 99 3.80 -5.49 -9.36
CA CYS A 99 4.68 -4.82 -8.40
C CYS A 99 6.17 -5.10 -8.65
N ILE A 100 6.56 -6.38 -8.85
CA ILE A 100 7.95 -6.79 -9.06
C ILE A 100 8.51 -6.15 -10.33
N TYR A 101 7.74 -6.18 -11.42
CA TYR A 101 8.13 -5.64 -12.72
C TYR A 101 7.84 -4.15 -12.87
N ARG A 102 7.27 -3.50 -11.85
CA ARG A 102 6.94 -2.05 -11.84
C ARG A 102 5.99 -1.65 -12.96
N CYS A 103 4.99 -2.48 -13.22
CA CYS A 103 3.99 -2.29 -14.25
C CYS A 103 2.59 -2.15 -13.62
N ALA A 104 1.86 -1.12 -14.03
CA ALA A 104 0.47 -0.91 -13.64
C ALA A 104 -0.36 -0.45 -14.82
N MET A 105 -1.67 -0.46 -14.62
CA MET A 105 -2.65 0.05 -15.55
C MET A 105 -3.69 0.86 -14.80
N VAL A 106 -4.01 2.04 -15.33
CA VAL A 106 -5.25 2.72 -14.99
C VAL A 106 -6.34 2.09 -15.84
N ARG A 107 -7.25 1.38 -15.18
CA ARG A 107 -8.39 0.72 -15.84
C ARG A 107 -9.70 1.23 -15.26
N VAL A 108 -10.79 0.90 -15.94
CA VAL A 108 -12.13 1.26 -15.53
C VAL A 108 -12.90 -0.01 -15.21
N ASP A 109 -13.28 -0.16 -13.95
CA ASP A 109 -14.07 -1.28 -13.45
C ASP A 109 -15.41 -0.77 -12.88
N THR A 110 -16.33 -1.69 -12.59
CA THR A 110 -17.60 -1.34 -11.96
C THR A 110 -17.39 -0.92 -10.50
N LEU A 111 -18.33 -0.19 -9.92
CA LEU A 111 -18.27 0.17 -8.50
C LEU A 111 -18.25 -1.07 -7.59
N GLU A 112 -18.95 -2.13 -7.99
CA GLU A 112 -19.05 -3.40 -7.26
C GLU A 112 -17.72 -4.16 -7.29
N ASP A 113 -17.11 -4.30 -8.47
CA ASP A 113 -15.78 -4.92 -8.63
C ASP A 113 -14.71 -4.12 -7.90
N PHE A 114 -14.78 -2.79 -7.96
CA PHE A 114 -13.91 -1.89 -7.21
C PHE A 114 -14.07 -2.07 -5.70
N ALA A 115 -15.29 -2.12 -5.19
CA ALA A 115 -15.57 -2.30 -3.77
C ALA A 115 -15.10 -3.68 -3.27
N TYR A 116 -15.28 -4.73 -4.09
CA TYR A 116 -14.95 -6.12 -3.73
C TYR A 116 -15.54 -6.50 -2.35
N GLY A 117 -16.80 -6.14 -2.13
CA GLY A 117 -17.54 -6.42 -0.89
C GLY A 117 -17.18 -5.55 0.33
N ALA A 118 -16.26 -4.59 0.20
CA ALA A 118 -15.91 -3.66 1.26
C ALA A 118 -16.68 -2.34 1.16
N SER A 119 -16.82 -1.62 2.29
CA SER A 119 -17.46 -0.30 2.30
C SER A 119 -16.63 0.74 1.57
N ILE A 120 -17.29 1.64 0.84
CA ILE A 120 -16.62 2.73 0.12
C ILE A 120 -16.67 4.00 0.97
N LEU A 121 -15.50 4.60 1.21
CA LEU A 121 -15.37 5.93 1.79
C LEU A 121 -15.24 6.95 0.66
N VAL A 122 -15.90 8.10 0.79
CA VAL A 122 -15.97 9.11 -0.27
C VAL A 122 -15.27 10.39 0.16
N ASN A 123 -14.34 10.87 -0.66
CA ASN A 123 -13.61 12.13 -0.50
C ASN A 123 -12.94 12.30 0.88
N HIS A 124 -12.48 11.22 1.52
CA HIS A 124 -11.83 11.33 2.83
C HIS A 124 -10.49 12.09 2.71
N VAL A 125 -9.76 11.88 1.62
CA VAL A 125 -8.56 12.66 1.24
C VAL A 125 -8.72 14.18 1.36
N ASP A 126 -9.92 14.75 1.16
CA ASP A 126 -10.16 16.20 1.26
C ASP A 126 -9.92 16.73 2.67
N LYS A 127 -10.19 15.91 3.70
CA LYS A 127 -9.99 16.30 5.10
C LYS A 127 -8.50 16.44 5.45
N MET A 128 -7.64 15.82 4.65
CA MET A 128 -6.20 15.73 4.92
C MET A 128 -5.38 16.68 4.05
N MET A 129 -5.94 17.10 2.91
CA MET A 129 -5.26 17.96 1.95
C MET A 129 -5.63 19.42 2.17
N LYS A 130 -4.61 20.29 2.23
CA LYS A 130 -4.82 21.75 2.32
C LYS A 130 -5.21 22.37 0.98
N THR A 131 -4.87 21.69 -0.11
CA THR A 131 -5.14 22.15 -1.47
C THR A 131 -6.60 21.86 -1.82
N PRO A 132 -7.35 22.85 -2.35
CA PRO A 132 -8.72 22.61 -2.79
C PRO A 132 -8.76 21.61 -3.97
N PRO A 133 -9.84 20.82 -4.11
CA PRO A 133 -10.02 19.94 -5.25
C PRO A 133 -10.14 20.76 -6.54
N LEU A 134 -9.52 20.26 -7.60
CA LEU A 134 -9.57 20.84 -8.93
C LEU A 134 -10.90 20.49 -9.62
N PRO A 135 -11.37 21.35 -10.55
CA PRO A 135 -12.47 20.97 -11.44
C PRO A 135 -12.06 19.80 -12.34
N ASP A 136 -13.06 19.07 -12.85
CA ASP A 136 -12.89 18.01 -13.86
C ASP A 136 -11.99 16.81 -13.45
N VAL A 137 -11.97 16.43 -12.17
CA VAL A 137 -11.20 15.27 -11.65
C VAL A 137 -11.40 14.00 -12.49
N ALA A 138 -12.65 13.66 -12.84
CA ALA A 138 -12.97 12.49 -13.66
C ALA A 138 -12.35 12.57 -15.05
N LYS A 139 -12.38 13.74 -15.71
CA LYS A 139 -11.78 13.94 -17.04
C LYS A 139 -10.27 13.77 -17.01
N ARG A 140 -9.63 14.15 -15.90
CA ARG A 140 -8.19 13.92 -15.69
C ARG A 140 -7.90 12.43 -15.52
N ALA A 141 -8.74 11.71 -14.79
CA ALA A 141 -8.63 10.27 -14.63
C ALA A 141 -8.78 9.53 -15.97
N GLU A 142 -9.77 9.92 -16.78
CA GLU A 142 -10.03 9.36 -18.12
C GLU A 142 -8.83 9.51 -19.06
N LYS A 143 -8.14 10.66 -19.02
CA LYS A 143 -6.93 10.90 -19.83
C LYS A 143 -5.74 10.00 -19.46
N LEU A 144 -5.77 9.41 -18.27
CA LEU A 144 -4.68 8.60 -17.74
C LEU A 144 -4.96 7.10 -17.86
N ILE A 145 -6.10 6.71 -18.45
CA ILE A 145 -6.43 5.30 -18.73
C ILE A 145 -5.35 4.69 -19.64
N GLY A 146 -4.85 3.53 -19.25
CA GLY A 146 -3.79 2.81 -19.95
C GLY A 146 -2.62 2.40 -19.05
N ALA A 147 -1.56 1.92 -19.68
CA ALA A 147 -0.36 1.44 -18.99
C ALA A 147 0.41 2.59 -18.31
N PHE A 148 0.91 2.32 -17.12
CA PHE A 148 1.61 3.29 -16.28
C PHE A 148 2.82 2.63 -15.58
N PRO A 149 3.95 3.33 -15.42
CA PRO A 149 5.04 2.87 -14.57
C PRO A 149 4.59 2.86 -13.10
N TYR A 150 4.73 1.72 -12.44
CA TYR A 150 4.30 1.52 -11.07
C TYR A 150 5.46 1.60 -10.09
N SER A 151 5.20 2.22 -8.94
CA SER A 151 6.08 2.13 -7.79
C SER A 151 5.26 2.19 -6.52
N LEU A 152 5.41 1.19 -5.65
CA LEU A 152 4.70 1.13 -4.36
C LEU A 152 4.87 2.43 -3.56
N LEU A 153 6.07 3.01 -3.59
CA LEU A 153 6.39 4.21 -2.83
C LEU A 153 6.10 5.51 -3.59
N TRP A 154 6.18 5.52 -4.92
CA TRP A 154 6.23 6.78 -5.69
C TRP A 154 5.14 6.96 -6.76
N SER A 155 4.48 5.87 -7.18
CA SER A 155 3.50 5.86 -8.26
C SER A 155 2.50 4.73 -8.01
N ASN A 156 1.67 4.94 -6.99
CA ASN A 156 0.63 3.99 -6.54
C ASN A 156 -0.77 4.60 -6.71
N CYS A 157 -1.82 3.88 -6.32
CA CYS A 157 -3.21 4.33 -6.50
C CYS A 157 -3.54 5.63 -5.76
N GLU A 158 -2.95 5.87 -4.58
CA GLU A 158 -3.16 7.11 -3.81
C GLU A 158 -2.52 8.31 -4.52
N HIS A 159 -1.32 8.15 -5.09
CA HIS A 159 -0.67 9.17 -5.93
C HIS A 159 -1.51 9.50 -7.16
N PHE A 160 -2.09 8.49 -7.81
CA PHE A 160 -2.96 8.68 -8.96
C PHE A 160 -4.17 9.55 -8.61
N VAL A 161 -4.92 9.20 -7.56
CA VAL A 161 -6.14 9.95 -7.22
C VAL A 161 -5.85 11.36 -6.72
N THR A 162 -4.80 11.54 -5.92
CA THR A 162 -4.38 12.86 -5.42
C THR A 162 -3.85 13.74 -6.55
N TYR A 163 -3.11 13.16 -7.51
CA TYR A 163 -2.73 13.87 -8.73
C TYR A 163 -3.97 14.35 -9.47
N CYS A 164 -4.94 13.49 -9.74
CA CYS A 164 -6.18 13.83 -10.45
C CYS A 164 -7.08 14.81 -9.70
N ARG A 165 -7.11 14.75 -8.36
CA ARG A 165 -7.97 15.61 -7.54
C ARG A 165 -7.34 16.96 -7.20
N TYR A 166 -6.05 17.01 -6.88
CA TYR A 166 -5.39 18.23 -6.36
C TYR A 166 -4.27 18.76 -7.27
N GLY A 167 -3.89 18.01 -8.29
CA GLY A 167 -2.80 18.39 -9.21
C GLY A 167 -1.42 17.97 -8.73
N ALA A 168 -1.30 17.43 -7.51
CA ALA A 168 -0.05 16.97 -6.93
C ALA A 168 -0.18 15.51 -6.47
N ALA A 169 0.73 14.66 -6.94
CA ALA A 169 0.81 13.26 -6.55
C ALA A 169 1.38 13.15 -5.12
N ARG A 170 0.59 12.61 -4.19
CA ARG A 170 0.97 12.38 -2.79
C ARG A 170 0.38 11.05 -2.30
N SER A 171 1.05 10.43 -1.35
CA SER A 171 0.59 9.18 -0.72
C SER A 171 0.90 9.23 0.77
N ARG A 172 -0.14 9.38 1.57
CA ARG A 172 -0.02 9.37 3.02
C ARG A 172 0.42 7.99 3.51
N GLN A 173 -0.04 6.91 2.86
CA GLN A 173 0.41 5.56 3.21
C GLN A 173 1.92 5.42 3.04
N THR A 174 2.47 5.97 1.95
CA THR A 174 3.92 6.00 1.73
C THR A 174 4.61 6.82 2.81
N GLU A 175 4.12 8.04 3.09
CA GLU A 175 4.72 8.92 4.09
C GLU A 175 4.75 8.25 5.48
N GLN A 176 3.63 7.66 5.90
CA GLN A 176 3.54 6.91 7.15
C GLN A 176 4.49 5.71 7.17
N PHE A 177 4.53 4.91 6.11
CA PHE A 177 5.46 3.78 6.00
C PHE A 177 6.92 4.24 6.12
N CYS A 178 7.29 5.32 5.45
CA CYS A 178 8.63 5.90 5.51
C CYS A 178 8.98 6.42 6.90
N GLU A 179 8.06 7.09 7.60
CA GLU A 179 8.30 7.57 8.98
C GLU A 179 8.49 6.41 9.96
N VAL A 180 7.71 5.35 9.82
CA VAL A 180 7.89 4.12 10.62
C VAL A 180 9.23 3.48 10.31
N LEU A 181 9.57 3.35 9.04
CA LEU A 181 10.84 2.76 8.64
C LEU A 181 12.01 3.56 9.22
N LYS A 182 11.96 4.89 9.16
CA LYS A 182 12.94 5.78 9.81
C LYS A 182 12.99 5.54 11.33
N SER A 183 11.84 5.44 11.98
CA SER A 183 11.76 5.17 13.43
C SER A 183 12.36 3.81 13.80
N ILE A 184 12.18 2.79 12.97
CA ILE A 184 12.77 1.47 13.16
C ILE A 184 14.28 1.56 12.97
N ILE A 185 14.75 2.16 11.87
CA ILE A 185 16.18 2.30 11.56
C ILE A 185 16.94 3.03 12.69
N ARG A 186 16.32 4.04 13.30
CA ARG A 186 16.92 4.82 14.39
C ARG A 186 16.85 4.16 15.77
N ASP A 187 16.09 3.09 15.93
CA ASP A 187 15.99 2.39 17.22
C ASP A 187 17.23 1.53 17.43
N GLN A 188 18.07 1.89 18.42
CA GLN A 188 19.27 1.14 18.82
C GLN A 188 19.01 -0.34 19.12
N ARG A 189 17.79 -0.72 19.50
CA ARG A 189 17.41 -2.13 19.71
C ARG A 189 17.49 -2.94 18.42
N THR A 190 17.30 -2.32 17.25
CA THR A 190 17.39 -2.99 15.95
C THR A 190 18.81 -3.39 15.60
N VAL A 191 19.82 -2.63 16.06
CA VAL A 191 21.24 -2.99 15.94
C VAL A 191 21.52 -4.31 16.67
N ILE A 192 21.05 -4.43 17.92
CA ILE A 192 21.24 -5.64 18.73
C ILE A 192 20.51 -6.84 18.10
N VAL A 193 19.25 -6.66 17.69
CA VAL A 193 18.45 -7.73 17.09
C VAL A 193 19.03 -8.20 15.77
N SER A 194 19.47 -7.29 14.90
CA SER A 194 20.11 -7.65 13.63
C SER A 194 21.44 -8.37 13.83
N GLY A 195 22.23 -7.98 14.83
CA GLY A 195 23.45 -8.71 15.21
C GLY A 195 23.17 -10.13 15.68
N LEU A 196 22.17 -10.32 16.55
CA LEU A 196 21.75 -11.64 17.02
C LEU A 196 21.22 -12.53 15.90
N LEU A 197 20.37 -11.98 15.01
CA LEU A 197 19.87 -12.70 13.84
C LEU A 197 21.01 -13.12 12.90
N GLY A 198 22.00 -12.25 12.71
CA GLY A 198 23.19 -12.57 11.93
C GLY A 198 23.98 -13.73 12.53
N ILE A 199 24.24 -13.71 13.85
CA ILE A 199 24.93 -14.82 14.55
C ILE A 199 24.14 -16.13 14.40
N ILE A 200 22.82 -16.11 14.59
CA ILE A 200 21.96 -17.30 14.41
C ILE A 200 22.07 -17.82 12.97
N SER A 201 22.06 -16.93 11.99
CA SER A 201 22.22 -17.29 10.57
C SER A 201 23.57 -17.98 10.31
N VAL A 202 24.67 -17.44 10.84
CA VAL A 202 26.01 -18.05 10.73
C VAL A 202 26.07 -19.42 11.40
N VAL A 203 25.43 -19.60 12.55
CA VAL A 203 25.38 -20.91 13.23
C VAL A 203 24.62 -21.94 12.40
N TYR A 204 23.51 -21.56 11.78
CA TYR A 204 22.64 -22.49 11.05
C TYR A 204 23.15 -22.82 9.64
N PHE A 205 23.64 -21.82 8.92
CA PHE A 205 24.07 -21.96 7.52
C PHE A 205 25.59 -22.06 7.35
N GLY A 206 26.34 -21.97 8.46
CA GLY A 206 27.80 -22.00 8.47
C GLY A 206 28.45 -20.65 8.17
N ILE A 207 29.77 -20.61 8.36
CA ILE A 207 30.60 -19.44 8.09
C ILE A 207 30.82 -19.34 6.58
N ALA A 208 30.12 -18.40 5.94
CA ALA A 208 30.26 -18.10 4.52
C ALA A 208 30.12 -16.58 4.31
N PRO A 209 30.68 -16.00 3.24
CA PRO A 209 30.53 -14.56 2.97
C PRO A 209 29.07 -14.10 2.94
N LEU A 210 28.15 -14.93 2.43
CA LEU A 210 26.72 -14.64 2.38
C LEU A 210 26.07 -14.53 3.77
N THR A 211 26.63 -15.16 4.80
CA THR A 211 26.11 -15.14 6.18
C THR A 211 26.88 -14.15 7.05
N THR A 212 28.20 -14.09 6.91
CA THR A 212 29.07 -13.22 7.73
C THR A 212 29.01 -11.75 7.33
N LEU A 213 28.97 -11.43 6.03
CA LEU A 213 28.92 -10.03 5.58
C LEU A 213 27.64 -9.32 6.04
N PRO A 214 26.43 -9.88 5.86
CA PRO A 214 25.21 -9.23 6.37
C PRO A 214 25.21 -9.10 7.90
N THR A 215 25.77 -10.09 8.60
CA THR A 215 25.87 -10.08 10.07
C THR A 215 26.67 -8.90 10.60
N ILE A 216 27.64 -8.39 9.84
CA ILE A 216 28.46 -7.24 10.23
C ILE A 216 27.89 -5.95 9.62
N LEU A 217 27.59 -5.96 8.32
CA LEU A 217 27.20 -4.76 7.58
C LEU A 217 25.82 -4.24 7.98
N ILE A 218 24.83 -5.10 8.22
CA ILE A 218 23.48 -4.65 8.57
C ILE A 218 23.47 -3.96 9.93
N PRO A 219 23.99 -4.54 11.03
CA PRO A 219 24.04 -3.84 12.31
C PRO A 219 24.89 -2.58 12.25
N PHE A 220 26.02 -2.60 11.53
CA PHE A 220 26.88 -1.42 11.36
C PHE A 220 26.15 -0.27 10.65
N THR A 221 25.44 -0.56 9.55
CA THR A 221 24.66 0.47 8.84
C THR A 221 23.50 1.01 9.66
N LEU A 222 22.82 0.17 10.44
CA LEU A 222 21.78 0.61 11.38
C LEU A 222 22.36 1.49 12.49
N TRP A 223 23.51 1.11 13.05
CA TRP A 223 24.21 1.90 14.07
C TRP A 223 24.66 3.26 13.54
N MET A 224 25.15 3.32 12.30
CA MET A 224 25.52 4.58 11.64
C MET A 224 24.31 5.48 11.30
N ALA A 225 23.13 4.89 11.14
CA ALA A 225 21.92 5.61 10.75
C ALA A 225 21.08 6.13 11.94
N GLY A 226 21.32 5.60 13.15
CA GLY A 226 20.65 5.98 14.40
C GLY A 226 21.38 7.07 15.16
#